data_AF-A0A0N9V340-F1
#
_entry.id   AF-A0A0N9V340-F1
#
_cell.length_a   1.000
_cell.length_b   1.000
_cell.length_c   1.000
_cell.angle_alpha   90.00
_cell.angle_beta   90.00
_cell.angle_gamma   90.00
#
_symmetry.space_group_name_H-M   'P 1'
#
loop_
_entity.id
_entity.type
_entity.pdbx_description
1 polymer ?
#
loop_
_entity_poly.entity_id
_entity_poly.type
_entity_poly.pdbx_seq_one_letter_code
_entity_poly.pdbx_strand_id
1 'polypeptide(L)'
;MGHQAQDGARSESEESRLDRLESRLDKLVALLETMVTGAPETGPPSAAAALAPDSLLPASERKADIIRPTSFPKARARFARETIRRRRKREEYFPAELFSDACWDILLDLYAAHYEGEAVSISSLCIAASVPQTTALRWIALLTNEGWLVRWADPNDRRRSYIKLSDSARGRLDAYFDDLPY
;
A
#
# COMPACT_ATOMS: atom_id res chain seq x y z
N MET A 1 -34.04 -7.49 -46.68
CA MET A 1 -34.49 -8.30 -45.51
C MET A 1 -33.25 -8.82 -44.80
N GLY A 2 -32.94 -8.34 -43.60
CA GLY A 2 -31.78 -8.83 -42.85
C GLY A 2 -31.12 -7.88 -41.82
N HIS A 3 -31.86 -7.03 -41.11
CA HIS A 3 -31.26 -6.14 -40.09
C HIS A 3 -31.98 -6.09 -38.73
N GLN A 4 -32.92 -7.01 -38.45
CA GLN A 4 -33.70 -6.99 -37.20
C GLN A 4 -33.37 -8.10 -36.20
N ALA A 5 -32.39 -8.97 -36.47
CA ALA A 5 -32.12 -10.14 -35.62
C ALA A 5 -30.91 -9.99 -34.65
N GLN A 6 -30.12 -8.92 -34.73
CA GLN A 6 -28.91 -8.74 -33.91
C GLN A 6 -29.08 -7.79 -32.69
N ASP A 7 -30.10 -6.94 -32.66
CA ASP A 7 -30.34 -6.03 -31.51
C ASP A 7 -31.01 -6.73 -30.32
N GLY A 8 -31.93 -7.68 -30.56
CA GLY A 8 -32.67 -8.34 -29.47
C GLY A 8 -31.81 -9.22 -28.56
N ALA A 9 -30.81 -9.92 -29.10
CA ALA A 9 -29.92 -10.78 -28.30
C ALA A 9 -28.93 -9.98 -27.44
N ARG A 10 -28.66 -8.71 -27.80
CA ARG A 10 -27.77 -7.83 -27.05
C ARG A 10 -28.52 -7.16 -25.89
N SER A 11 -29.79 -6.79 -26.08
CA SER A 11 -30.63 -6.24 -25.01
C SER A 11 -31.00 -7.30 -23.96
N GLU A 12 -31.36 -8.52 -24.36
CA GLU A 12 -31.68 -9.61 -23.42
C GLU A 12 -30.50 -9.95 -22.48
N SER A 13 -29.26 -9.82 -22.97
CA SER A 13 -28.04 -10.06 -22.20
C SER A 13 -27.74 -8.94 -21.20
N GLU A 14 -28.07 -7.69 -21.55
CA GLU A 14 -27.95 -6.53 -20.67
C GLU A 14 -29.06 -6.53 -19.60
N GLU A 15 -30.29 -6.87 -19.97
CA GLU A 15 -31.42 -7.06 -19.06
C GLU A 15 -31.13 -8.19 -18.07
N SER A 16 -30.63 -9.33 -18.55
CA SER A 16 -30.17 -10.45 -17.71
C SER A 16 -28.95 -10.11 -16.82
N ARG A 17 -28.19 -9.07 -17.14
CA ARG A 17 -27.07 -8.58 -16.30
C ARG A 17 -27.58 -7.62 -15.24
N LEU A 18 -28.56 -6.78 -15.56
CA LEU A 18 -29.23 -5.89 -14.63
C LEU A 18 -30.01 -6.70 -13.58
N ASP A 19 -30.78 -7.71 -14.00
CA ASP A 19 -31.51 -8.60 -13.09
C ASP A 19 -30.58 -9.32 -12.10
N ARG A 20 -29.39 -9.72 -12.58
CA ARG A 20 -28.37 -10.37 -11.74
C ARG A 20 -27.71 -9.40 -10.78
N LEU A 21 -27.60 -8.12 -11.13
CA LEU A 21 -27.07 -7.09 -10.26
C LEU A 21 -28.10 -6.71 -9.19
N GLU A 22 -29.37 -6.54 -9.56
CA GLU A 22 -30.47 -6.27 -8.63
C GLU A 22 -30.64 -7.41 -7.64
N SER A 23 -30.68 -8.67 -8.11
CA SER A 23 -30.75 -9.85 -7.25
C SER A 23 -29.57 -9.97 -6.28
N ARG A 24 -28.41 -9.40 -6.60
CA ARG A 24 -27.24 -9.36 -5.70
C ARG A 24 -27.35 -8.24 -4.68
N LEU A 25 -27.93 -7.09 -5.04
CA LEU A 25 -28.17 -5.99 -4.12
C LEU A 25 -29.21 -6.37 -3.06
N ASP A 26 -30.32 -7.00 -3.46
CA ASP A 26 -31.37 -7.42 -2.52
C ASP A 26 -30.85 -8.42 -1.48
N LYS A 27 -29.99 -9.36 -1.91
CA LYS A 27 -29.35 -10.32 -1.00
C LYS A 27 -28.41 -9.66 0.02
N LEU A 28 -27.72 -8.59 -0.38
CA LEU A 28 -26.86 -7.83 0.53
C LEU A 28 -27.68 -7.02 1.53
N VAL A 29 -28.79 -6.43 1.11
CA VAL A 29 -29.70 -5.67 2.00
C VAL A 29 -30.33 -6.60 3.03
N ALA A 30 -30.86 -7.75 2.62
CA ALA A 30 -31.45 -8.72 3.54
C ALA A 30 -30.43 -9.25 4.58
N LEU A 31 -29.17 -9.48 4.15
CA LEU A 31 -28.10 -9.87 5.06
C LEU A 31 -27.79 -8.77 6.09
N LEU A 32 -27.74 -7.51 5.66
CA LEU A 32 -27.53 -6.37 6.55
C LEU A 32 -28.67 -6.20 7.56
N GLU A 33 -29.92 -6.38 7.14
CA GLU A 33 -31.08 -6.31 8.03
C GLU A 33 -31.04 -7.40 9.12
N THR A 34 -30.63 -8.62 8.75
CA THR A 34 -30.46 -9.72 9.72
C THR A 34 -29.32 -9.50 10.71
N MET A 35 -28.29 -8.72 10.35
CA MET A 35 -27.21 -8.38 11.28
C MET A 35 -27.51 -7.14 12.14
N VAL A 36 -28.44 -6.28 11.73
CA VAL A 36 -28.79 -5.04 12.44
C VAL A 36 -29.85 -5.27 13.52
N THR A 37 -30.67 -6.30 13.39
CA THR A 37 -31.74 -6.61 14.36
C THR A 37 -31.30 -7.71 15.34
N GLY A 38 -30.48 -7.31 16.32
CA GLY A 38 -30.00 -8.19 17.40
C GLY A 38 -31.11 -8.77 18.29
N ALA A 39 -30.92 -10.02 18.73
CA ALA A 39 -31.78 -10.72 19.69
C ALA A 39 -31.68 -10.13 21.12
N PRO A 40 -32.70 -10.31 22.00
CA PRO A 40 -32.75 -9.64 23.30
C PRO A 40 -32.05 -10.44 24.41
N GLU A 41 -31.15 -9.79 25.15
CA GLU A 41 -30.54 -10.29 26.38
C GLU A 41 -31.36 -9.83 27.61
N THR A 42 -31.76 -10.76 28.47
CA THR A 42 -32.49 -10.51 29.72
C THR A 42 -31.60 -10.70 30.96
N GLY A 43 -31.43 -9.64 31.76
CA GLY A 43 -31.30 -9.72 33.24
C GLY A 43 -29.89 -9.61 33.87
N PRO A 44 -29.67 -8.73 34.87
CA PRO A 44 -28.44 -8.61 35.70
C PRO A 44 -28.68 -9.21 37.13
N PRO A 45 -27.85 -8.99 38.19
CA PRO A 45 -26.48 -8.46 38.33
C PRO A 45 -25.54 -9.37 39.19
N SER A 46 -24.26 -9.01 39.40
CA SER A 46 -23.68 -8.82 40.75
C SER A 46 -22.13 -8.80 40.80
N ALA A 47 -21.63 -7.63 41.23
CA ALA A 47 -20.53 -7.31 42.15
C ALA A 47 -19.26 -8.19 42.29
N ALA A 48 -18.11 -7.50 42.11
CA ALA A 48 -17.01 -7.34 43.08
C ALA A 48 -15.60 -7.67 42.53
N ALA A 49 -14.69 -6.69 42.76
CA ALA A 49 -13.21 -6.77 42.77
C ALA A 49 -12.51 -6.88 41.39
N ALA A 50 -11.51 -6.07 41.01
CA ALA A 50 -10.67 -5.12 41.74
C ALA A 50 -10.01 -4.06 40.80
N LEU A 51 -9.60 -2.95 41.41
CA LEU A 51 -8.77 -1.80 40.99
C LEU A 51 -7.55 -2.16 40.09
N ALA A 52 -6.97 -1.37 39.15
CA ALA A 52 -6.94 0.07 38.81
C ALA A 52 -6.46 0.30 37.33
N PRO A 53 -6.22 1.56 36.88
CA PRO A 53 -6.92 2.26 35.82
C PRO A 53 -6.26 2.05 34.43
N ASP A 54 -6.83 1.16 33.63
CA ASP A 54 -6.56 1.12 32.21
C ASP A 54 -7.89 0.90 31.50
N SER A 55 -8.05 1.43 30.29
CA SER A 55 -9.27 1.30 29.44
C SER A 55 -10.41 2.31 29.68
N LEU A 56 -10.17 3.59 29.41
CA LEU A 56 -11.24 4.55 29.07
C LEU A 56 -11.39 4.69 27.55
N LEU A 57 -11.61 3.59 26.83
CA LEU A 57 -12.25 3.64 25.51
C LEU A 57 -13.20 2.45 25.33
N PRO A 58 -14.48 2.67 25.00
CA PRO A 58 -15.44 1.61 24.75
C PRO A 58 -15.13 0.85 23.45
N ALA A 59 -15.37 -0.47 23.47
CA ALA A 59 -15.12 -1.41 22.37
C ALA A 59 -16.05 -1.26 21.15
N SER A 60 -16.56 -0.06 20.85
CA SER A 60 -17.53 0.22 19.78
C SER A 60 -16.96 0.95 18.55
N GLU A 61 -15.64 1.12 18.43
CA GLU A 61 -15.00 1.66 17.22
C GLU A 61 -14.32 0.58 16.35
N ARG A 62 -14.87 -0.65 16.35
CA ARG A 62 -14.57 -1.63 15.29
C ARG A 62 -15.47 -1.41 14.07
N LYS A 63 -15.44 -0.19 13.52
CA LYS A 63 -16.05 0.15 12.23
C LYS A 63 -15.07 0.96 11.39
N ALA A 64 -14.02 0.29 10.95
CA ALA A 64 -13.16 0.69 9.85
C ALA A 64 -12.24 -0.49 9.50
N ASP A 65 -12.78 -1.48 8.79
CA ASP A 65 -11.95 -2.31 7.90
C ASP A 65 -11.47 -1.45 6.72
N ILE A 66 -10.73 -0.39 7.03
CA ILE A 66 -10.05 0.45 6.04
C ILE A 66 -8.78 -0.32 5.70
N ILE A 67 -8.82 -0.96 4.53
CA ILE A 67 -7.75 -1.62 3.77
C ILE A 67 -6.36 -1.40 4.37
N ARG A 68 -6.00 -2.22 5.37
CA ARG A 68 -4.59 -2.47 5.71
C ARG A 68 -3.90 -2.95 4.42
N PRO A 69 -2.63 -2.64 4.14
CA PRO A 69 -1.87 -3.29 3.08
C PRO A 69 -1.70 -4.77 3.40
N THR A 70 -2.77 -5.55 3.28
CA THR A 70 -2.77 -6.98 3.54
C THR A 70 -2.10 -7.66 2.34
N SER A 71 -0.78 -7.75 2.40
CA SER A 71 0.08 -8.69 1.64
C SER A 71 0.14 -8.62 0.10
N PHE A 72 -0.51 -7.68 -0.60
CA PHE A 72 -0.45 -7.68 -2.08
C PHE A 72 0.65 -6.76 -2.66
N PRO A 73 1.58 -7.29 -3.50
CA PRO A 73 2.69 -6.55 -4.12
C PRO A 73 2.31 -5.19 -4.71
N LYS A 74 1.29 -5.15 -5.57
CA LYS A 74 0.86 -3.91 -6.25
C LYS A 74 0.42 -2.81 -5.28
N ALA A 75 -0.18 -3.18 -4.14
CA ALA A 75 -0.57 -2.22 -3.11
C ALA A 75 0.66 -1.61 -2.44
N ARG A 76 1.68 -2.43 -2.10
CA ARG A 76 2.94 -1.97 -1.48
C ARG A 76 3.68 -0.99 -2.38
N ALA A 77 3.84 -1.30 -3.66
CA ALA A 77 4.43 -0.38 -4.63
C ALA A 77 3.67 0.95 -4.69
N ARG A 78 2.34 0.91 -4.78
CA ARG A 78 1.49 2.11 -4.80
C ARG A 78 1.71 2.98 -3.57
N PHE A 79 1.74 2.40 -2.37
CA PHE A 79 1.93 3.16 -1.12
C PHE A 79 3.30 3.83 -1.04
N ALA A 80 4.37 3.14 -1.45
CA ALA A 80 5.70 3.72 -1.49
C ALA A 80 5.79 4.86 -2.52
N ARG A 81 5.24 4.67 -3.73
CA ARG A 81 5.17 5.73 -4.75
C ARG A 81 4.36 6.94 -4.26
N GLU A 82 3.26 6.71 -3.56
CA GLU A 82 2.45 7.80 -2.99
C GLU A 82 3.21 8.56 -1.89
N THR A 83 3.95 7.84 -1.04
CA THR A 83 4.81 8.44 -0.02
C THR A 83 5.89 9.32 -0.66
N ILE A 84 6.53 8.86 -1.74
CA ILE A 84 7.49 9.65 -2.53
C ILE A 84 6.80 10.90 -3.09
N ARG A 85 5.63 10.77 -3.73
CA ARG A 85 4.89 11.92 -4.30
C ARG A 85 4.55 12.96 -3.25
N ARG A 86 4.04 12.55 -2.08
CA ARG A 86 3.75 13.45 -0.96
C ARG A 86 5.02 14.17 -0.49
N ARG A 87 6.16 13.48 -0.44
CA ARG A 87 7.44 14.09 -0.09
C ARG A 87 7.88 15.13 -1.11
N ARG A 88 7.79 14.82 -2.41
CA ARG A 88 8.08 15.74 -3.53
C ARG A 88 7.17 16.95 -3.56
N LYS A 89 5.88 16.77 -3.22
CA LYS A 89 4.92 17.87 -3.18
C LYS A 89 5.36 19.00 -2.23
N ARG A 90 6.10 18.67 -1.16
CA ARG A 90 6.67 19.68 -0.24
C ARG A 90 7.64 20.62 -0.94
N GLU A 91 8.38 20.15 -1.94
CA GLU A 91 9.36 20.96 -2.68
C GLU A 91 8.70 22.07 -3.52
N GLU A 92 7.40 21.96 -3.81
CA GLU A 92 6.64 23.03 -4.48
C GLU A 92 6.33 24.21 -3.55
N TYR A 93 6.31 23.99 -2.24
CA TYR A 93 5.93 24.98 -1.24
C TYR A 93 7.09 25.43 -0.36
N PHE A 94 8.13 24.61 -0.23
CA PHE A 94 9.26 24.85 0.64
C PHE A 94 10.60 24.62 -0.08
N PRO A 95 11.68 25.33 0.30
CA PRO A 95 13.01 25.05 -0.21
C PRO A 95 13.39 23.57 0.00
N ALA A 96 13.78 22.89 -1.07
CA ALA A 96 14.06 21.44 -1.07
C ALA A 96 15.14 21.04 -0.06
N GLU A 97 16.11 21.93 0.19
CA GLU A 97 17.24 21.75 1.11
C GLU A 97 16.80 21.50 2.56
N LEU A 98 15.61 21.98 2.96
CA LEU A 98 15.11 21.84 4.33
C LEU A 98 14.55 20.44 4.63
N PHE A 99 14.16 19.68 3.60
CA PHE A 99 13.37 18.45 3.76
C PHE A 99 13.97 17.24 3.04
N SER A 100 15.26 17.29 2.70
CA SER A 100 15.95 16.17 2.04
C SER A 100 16.21 15.01 3.02
N ASP A 101 15.82 13.81 2.63
CA ASP A 101 16.09 12.57 3.35
C ASP A 101 16.40 11.47 2.33
N ALA A 102 17.62 11.56 1.80
CA ALA A 102 18.10 10.76 0.68
C ALA A 102 18.10 9.26 0.99
N CYS A 103 18.41 8.87 2.23
CA CYS A 103 18.41 7.46 2.62
C CYS A 103 16.99 6.88 2.50
N TRP A 104 16.00 7.58 3.02
CA TRP A 104 14.62 7.11 2.93
C TRP A 104 14.09 7.13 1.51
N ASP A 105 14.40 8.18 0.72
CA ASP A 105 13.97 8.27 -0.67
C ASP A 105 14.54 7.11 -1.51
N ILE A 106 15.81 6.74 -1.28
CA ILE A 106 16.45 5.55 -1.87
C ILE A 106 15.72 4.26 -1.46
N LEU A 107 15.43 4.08 -0.17
CA LEU A 107 14.77 2.88 0.33
C LEU A 107 13.35 2.74 -0.26
N LEU A 108 12.59 3.84 -0.32
CA LEU A 108 11.25 3.85 -0.90
C LEU A 108 11.24 3.54 -2.39
N ASP A 109 12.18 4.10 -3.15
CA ASP A 109 12.25 3.87 -4.60
C ASP A 109 12.56 2.40 -4.91
N LEU A 110 13.54 1.82 -4.21
CA LEU A 110 13.89 0.41 -4.38
C LEU A 110 12.80 -0.54 -3.86
N TYR A 111 12.08 -0.16 -2.82
CA TYR A 111 10.95 -0.92 -2.31
C TYR A 111 9.79 -0.94 -3.31
N ALA A 112 9.48 0.21 -3.92
CA ALA A 112 8.48 0.28 -4.97
C ALA A 112 8.88 -0.57 -6.19
N ALA A 113 10.12 -0.41 -6.67
CA ALA A 113 10.64 -1.17 -7.81
C ALA A 113 10.64 -2.68 -7.56
N HIS A 114 10.98 -3.13 -6.34
CA HIS A 114 10.91 -4.54 -5.96
C HIS A 114 9.51 -5.13 -6.19
N TYR A 115 8.48 -4.44 -5.73
CA TYR A 115 7.09 -4.88 -5.86
C TYR A 115 6.48 -4.64 -7.24
N GLU A 116 7.11 -3.79 -8.06
CA GLU A 116 6.82 -3.62 -9.49
C GLU A 116 7.52 -4.70 -10.35
N GLY A 117 8.50 -5.42 -9.79
CA GLY A 117 9.30 -6.40 -10.53
C GLY A 117 10.39 -5.78 -11.41
N GLU A 118 10.77 -4.54 -11.13
CA GLU A 118 11.69 -3.74 -11.93
C GLU A 118 13.10 -3.75 -11.34
N ALA A 119 14.11 -3.80 -12.21
CA ALA A 119 15.50 -3.65 -11.82
C ALA A 119 15.91 -2.17 -11.85
N VAL A 120 16.52 -1.67 -10.76
CA VAL A 120 16.91 -0.27 -10.66
C VAL A 120 18.40 -0.11 -10.93
N SER A 121 18.74 0.74 -11.91
CA SER A 121 20.13 1.11 -12.15
C SER A 121 20.63 2.10 -11.10
N ILE A 122 21.93 2.14 -10.83
CA ILE A 122 22.49 3.14 -9.90
C ILE A 122 22.23 4.57 -10.39
N SER A 123 22.34 4.82 -11.70
CA SER A 123 22.09 6.15 -12.27
C SER A 123 20.65 6.62 -12.05
N SER A 124 19.67 5.75 -12.24
CA SER A 124 18.27 6.06 -11.95
C SER A 124 18.03 6.25 -10.45
N LEU A 125 18.68 5.43 -9.61
CA LEU A 125 18.57 5.57 -8.15
C LEU A 125 19.13 6.91 -7.65
N CYS A 126 20.21 7.42 -8.25
CA CYS A 126 20.75 8.74 -7.92
C CYS A 126 19.74 9.87 -8.18
N ILE A 127 18.88 9.74 -9.21
CA ILE A 127 17.81 10.71 -9.48
C ILE A 127 16.74 10.60 -8.38
N ALA A 128 16.36 9.38 -8.01
CA ALA A 128 15.36 9.14 -6.96
C ALA A 128 15.78 9.69 -5.59
N ALA A 129 17.09 9.69 -5.29
CA ALA A 129 17.67 10.12 -4.02
C ALA A 129 17.52 11.62 -3.70
N SER A 130 17.04 12.46 -4.64
CA SER A 130 16.72 13.88 -4.36
C SER A 130 17.91 14.77 -4.00
N VAL A 131 19.14 14.34 -4.27
CA VAL A 131 20.37 15.03 -3.84
C VAL A 131 21.40 15.04 -4.99
N PRO A 132 22.43 15.92 -4.93
CA PRO A 132 23.52 15.89 -5.91
C PRO A 132 24.10 14.49 -6.08
N GLN A 133 24.49 14.13 -7.32
CA GLN A 133 24.87 12.76 -7.68
C GLN A 133 25.99 12.19 -6.80
N THR A 134 27.02 12.97 -6.48
CA THR A 134 28.14 12.53 -5.61
C THR A 134 27.67 12.25 -4.18
N THR A 135 26.69 13.02 -3.69
CA THR A 135 26.05 12.80 -2.40
C THR A 135 25.20 11.53 -2.41
N ALA A 136 24.43 11.28 -3.48
CA ALA A 136 23.66 10.04 -3.63
C ALA A 136 24.56 8.81 -3.63
N LEU A 137 25.68 8.85 -4.38
CA LEU A 137 26.65 7.75 -4.43
C LEU A 137 27.25 7.44 -3.07
N ARG A 138 27.53 8.45 -2.25
CA ARG A 138 28.01 8.25 -0.87
C ARG A 138 26.97 7.54 0.00
N TRP A 139 25.70 7.92 -0.09
CA TRP A 139 24.62 7.25 0.64
C TRP A 139 24.38 5.82 0.15
N ILE A 140 24.41 5.59 -1.15
CA ILE A 140 24.31 4.25 -1.74
C ILE A 140 25.45 3.37 -1.22
N ALA A 141 26.69 3.88 -1.19
CA ALA A 141 27.83 3.15 -0.66
C ALA A 141 27.65 2.82 0.83
N LEU A 142 27.23 3.80 1.65
CA LEU A 142 26.95 3.58 3.06
C LEU A 142 25.88 2.49 3.27
N LEU A 143 24.73 2.61 2.62
CA LEU A 143 23.63 1.65 2.76
C LEU A 143 24.01 0.26 2.23
N THR A 144 24.87 0.17 1.22
CA THR A 144 25.41 -1.11 0.74
C THR A 144 26.34 -1.73 1.79
N ASN A 145 27.25 -0.93 2.36
CA ASN A 145 28.18 -1.40 3.40
C ASN A 145 27.46 -1.86 4.66
N GLU A 146 26.37 -1.19 5.04
CA GLU A 146 25.49 -1.55 6.16
C GLU A 146 24.52 -2.72 5.83
N GLY A 147 24.61 -3.31 4.63
CA GLY A 147 23.81 -4.47 4.26
C GLY A 147 22.34 -4.19 3.93
N TRP A 148 21.96 -2.92 3.76
CA TRP A 148 20.61 -2.55 3.32
C TRP A 148 20.41 -2.79 1.81
N LEU A 149 21.46 -2.60 1.02
CA LEU A 149 21.41 -2.69 -0.44
C LEU A 149 22.34 -3.77 -0.98
N VAL A 150 21.94 -4.40 -2.09
CA VAL A 150 22.74 -5.38 -2.82
C VAL A 150 22.94 -4.86 -4.25
N ARG A 151 24.19 -4.86 -4.72
CA ARG A 151 24.59 -4.38 -6.05
C ARG A 151 25.07 -5.54 -6.91
N TRP A 152 24.77 -5.50 -8.21
CA TRP A 152 25.31 -6.44 -9.18
C TRP A 152 25.55 -5.76 -10.53
N ALA A 153 26.53 -6.25 -11.28
CA ALA A 153 26.79 -5.79 -12.65
C ALA A 153 25.72 -6.36 -13.59
N ASP A 154 25.33 -5.59 -14.60
CA ASP A 154 24.52 -6.13 -15.70
C ASP A 154 25.33 -7.19 -16.46
N PRO A 155 24.82 -8.43 -16.62
CA PRO A 155 25.51 -9.48 -17.37
C PRO A 155 25.80 -9.11 -18.83
N ASN A 156 24.97 -8.25 -19.42
CA ASN A 156 25.05 -7.87 -20.84
C ASN A 156 25.83 -6.57 -21.07
N ASP A 157 25.99 -5.73 -20.04
CA ASP A 157 26.70 -4.45 -20.14
C ASP A 157 27.44 -4.10 -18.84
N ARG A 158 28.76 -4.31 -18.81
CA ARG A 158 29.60 -4.00 -17.64
C ARG A 158 29.62 -2.52 -17.24
N ARG A 159 29.12 -1.61 -18.09
CA ARG A 159 28.98 -0.19 -17.77
C ARG A 159 27.75 0.09 -16.92
N ARG A 160 26.79 -0.85 -16.88
CA ARG A 160 25.57 -0.76 -16.09
C ARG A 160 25.71 -1.61 -14.85
N SER A 161 25.21 -1.08 -13.76
CA SER A 161 25.16 -1.78 -12.49
C SER A 161 23.81 -1.51 -11.85
N TYR A 162 23.20 -2.59 -11.42
CA TYR A 162 21.89 -2.61 -10.81
C TYR A 162 22.01 -2.72 -9.29
N ILE A 163 20.96 -2.32 -8.61
CA ILE A 163 20.88 -2.28 -7.17
C ILE A 163 19.47 -2.60 -6.71
N LYS A 164 19.36 -3.28 -5.57
CA LYS A 164 18.10 -3.68 -4.95
C LYS A 164 18.23 -3.65 -3.43
N LEU A 165 17.11 -3.73 -2.73
CA LEU A 165 17.09 -3.99 -1.30
C LEU A 165 17.63 -5.39 -1.01
N SER A 166 18.34 -5.53 0.11
CA SER A 166 18.53 -6.85 0.71
C SER A 166 17.20 -7.41 1.20
N ASP A 167 17.11 -8.73 1.35
CA ASP A 167 15.88 -9.36 1.84
C ASP A 167 15.52 -8.91 3.26
N SER A 168 16.54 -8.68 4.10
CA SER A 168 16.37 -8.13 5.45
C SER A 168 15.81 -6.70 5.42
N ALA A 169 16.37 -5.82 4.57
CA ALA A 169 15.88 -4.46 4.41
C ALA A 169 14.44 -4.41 3.90
N ARG A 170 14.11 -5.24 2.90
CA ARG A 170 12.74 -5.37 2.39
C ARG A 170 11.78 -5.81 3.49
N GLY A 171 12.12 -6.86 4.26
CA GLY A 171 11.28 -7.34 5.35
C GLY A 171 11.02 -6.30 6.44
N ARG A 172 12.01 -5.43 6.73
CA ARG A 172 11.83 -4.31 7.66
C ARG A 172 10.89 -3.24 7.12
N LEU A 173 10.99 -2.91 5.83
CA LEU A 173 10.07 -1.99 5.18
C LEU A 173 8.66 -2.59 5.09
N ASP A 174 8.56 -3.90 4.88
CA ASP A 174 7.28 -4.59 4.90
C ASP A 174 6.57 -4.39 6.24
N ALA A 175 7.26 -4.67 7.35
CA ALA A 175 6.75 -4.45 8.70
C ALA A 175 6.41 -2.98 8.96
N TYR A 176 7.27 -2.05 8.54
CA TYR A 176 7.02 -0.61 8.67
C TYR A 176 5.71 -0.18 7.99
N PHE A 177 5.47 -0.62 6.76
CA PHE A 177 4.25 -0.28 6.03
C PHE A 177 3.00 -1.00 6.57
N ASP A 178 3.18 -2.15 7.21
CA ASP A 178 2.10 -2.89 7.85
C ASP A 178 1.66 -2.22 9.17
N ASP A 179 2.59 -1.58 9.87
CA ASP A 179 2.36 -0.88 11.15
C ASP A 179 1.85 0.56 11.00
N LEU A 180 1.98 1.18 9.83
CA LEU A 180 1.56 2.57 9.62
C LEU A 180 0.02 2.71 9.73
N PRO A 181 -0.49 3.52 10.68
CA PRO A 181 -1.88 3.94 10.68
C PRO A 181 -2.11 4.93 9.54
N TYR A 182 -3.25 4.81 8.86
CA TYR A 182 -3.60 5.64 7.71
C TYR A 182 -4.37 6.89 8.11
#